data_AF-A0A7J4TUV5-F1
#
_entry.id   AF-A0A7J4TUV5-F1
#
_cell.length_a   1.000
_cell.length_b   1.000
_cell.length_c   1.000
_cell.angle_alpha   90.00
_cell.angle_beta   90.00
_cell.angle_gamma   90.00
#
_symmetry.space_group_name_H-M   'P 1'
#
loop_
_entity.id
_entity.type
_entity.pdbx_description
1 polymer ?
#
loop_
_entity_poly.entity_id
_entity_poly.type
_entity_poly.pdbx_seq_one_letter_code
_entity_poly.pdbx_strand_id
1 'polypeptide(L)'
;MFRRGLLGGTFDRAHEGHAILIAQALEHCAHLEIWIASDDVAKMKDKRCWDWSRRRSEIEKIIEPNSRGRVSFDVLHDSFGPATKHANADAIICTNETLPGCEEINRIRIENQMKPLETIVVEHARGPDGQVISSSRIRNGTIDQSGELFVHESDFKGTKILTSEVELMLKTPFGILHEGPESDHGVALTKALQSIQSNLNIIAVGDVTVLGLLKLSCVPDIALIDGMTKRHEWPDTKLIDRSKFDIISTAHNPAGKLTPQLFETCKNAVNSLNQRLKSLIVVEGEEDLAPIVLHLLLPIDSVVIYGQPGKGVVTRVTDLETKENCRAILESMTFEKS
;
A
#
# COMPACT_ATOMS: atom_id res chain seq x y z
N MET A 1 -9.52 37.10 -6.60
CA MET A 1 -9.12 36.22 -5.49
C MET A 1 -10.15 36.34 -4.39
N PHE A 2 -10.76 35.22 -4.00
CA PHE A 2 -11.66 35.09 -2.87
C PHE A 2 -10.91 35.31 -1.56
N ARG A 3 -11.59 35.80 -0.52
CA ARG A 3 -10.95 36.10 0.77
C ARG A 3 -10.63 34.82 1.54
N ARG A 4 -11.54 33.84 1.53
CA ARG A 4 -11.47 32.64 2.35
C ARG A 4 -12.14 31.45 1.65
N GLY A 5 -11.31 30.54 1.17
CA GLY A 5 -11.73 29.27 0.60
C GLY A 5 -11.81 28.16 1.64
N LEU A 6 -12.76 27.25 1.46
CA LEU A 6 -12.87 26.02 2.25
C LEU A 6 -12.49 24.82 1.39
N LEU A 7 -11.64 23.94 1.92
CA LEU A 7 -11.28 22.68 1.29
C LEU A 7 -11.40 21.55 2.30
N GLY A 8 -12.29 20.58 2.05
CA GLY A 8 -12.54 19.45 2.95
C GLY A 8 -12.07 18.12 2.37
N GLY A 9 -11.59 17.21 3.21
CA GLY A 9 -11.15 15.90 2.73
C GLY A 9 -10.54 15.01 3.81
N THR A 10 -10.28 13.75 3.45
CA THR A 10 -9.57 12.82 4.36
C THR A 10 -8.07 13.15 4.45
N PHE A 11 -7.45 13.54 3.33
CA PHE A 11 -6.04 13.93 3.25
C PHE A 11 -5.06 12.90 3.83
N ASP A 12 -5.29 11.62 3.51
CA ASP A 12 -4.40 10.53 3.92
C ASP A 12 -3.28 10.31 2.88
N ARG A 13 -2.14 9.76 3.30
CA ARG A 13 -0.96 9.52 2.43
C ARG A 13 -0.68 10.72 1.51
N ALA A 14 -0.30 11.87 2.08
CA ALA A 14 -0.05 13.10 1.33
C ALA A 14 0.75 12.82 0.04
N HIS A 15 0.31 13.40 -1.08
CA HIS A 15 0.72 13.01 -2.43
C HIS A 15 0.52 14.16 -3.42
N GLU A 16 1.05 14.04 -4.63
CA GLU A 16 1.06 15.10 -5.65
C GLU A 16 -0.34 15.64 -5.96
N GLY A 17 -1.35 14.76 -6.02
CA GLY A 17 -2.75 15.17 -6.19
C GLY A 17 -3.26 16.15 -5.12
N HIS A 18 -2.82 16.02 -3.86
CA HIS A 18 -3.15 17.00 -2.82
C HIS A 18 -2.38 18.31 -3.01
N ALA A 19 -1.11 18.24 -3.42
CA ALA A 19 -0.28 19.42 -3.63
C ALA A 19 -0.87 20.31 -4.73
N ILE A 20 -1.26 19.71 -5.87
CA ILE A 20 -1.91 20.39 -7.00
C ILE A 20 -3.25 21.00 -6.57
N LEU A 21 -4.09 20.24 -5.85
CA LEU A 21 -5.37 20.73 -5.35
C LEU A 21 -5.23 21.95 -4.44
N ILE A 22 -4.27 21.91 -3.51
CA ILE A 22 -4.01 23.00 -2.57
C ILE A 22 -3.38 24.21 -3.29
N ALA A 23 -2.45 23.98 -4.22
CA ALA A 23 -1.84 25.04 -5.01
C ALA A 23 -2.90 25.81 -5.83
N GLN A 24 -3.76 25.10 -6.55
CA GLN A 24 -4.85 25.74 -7.32
C GLN A 24 -5.85 26.46 -6.41
N ALA A 25 -6.21 25.87 -5.26
CA ALA A 25 -7.04 26.56 -4.27
C ALA A 25 -6.44 27.91 -3.81
N LEU A 26 -5.12 27.93 -3.60
CA LEU A 26 -4.36 29.10 -3.16
C LEU A 26 -4.13 30.17 -4.25
N GLU A 27 -4.27 29.82 -5.54
CA GLU A 27 -4.32 30.79 -6.64
C GLU A 27 -5.63 31.58 -6.62
N HIS A 28 -6.72 30.94 -6.20
CA HIS A 28 -8.03 31.55 -6.15
C HIS A 28 -8.34 32.23 -4.81
N CYS A 29 -7.68 31.85 -3.72
CA CYS A 29 -8.02 32.30 -2.35
C CYS A 29 -6.86 33.00 -1.64
N ALA A 30 -7.16 34.11 -0.94
CA ALA A 30 -6.21 34.83 -0.11
C ALA A 30 -5.86 34.04 1.16
N HIS A 31 -6.84 33.33 1.73
CA HIS A 31 -6.67 32.39 2.83
C HIS A 31 -7.41 31.09 2.51
N LEU A 32 -6.82 29.94 2.81
CA LEU A 32 -7.41 28.62 2.62
C LEU A 32 -7.56 27.91 3.96
N GLU A 33 -8.76 27.44 4.25
CA GLU A 33 -9.00 26.55 5.40
C GLU A 33 -9.10 25.11 4.91
N ILE A 34 -8.18 24.26 5.39
CA ILE A 34 -8.15 22.84 5.09
C ILE A 34 -8.77 22.07 6.25
N TRP A 35 -9.94 21.48 6.00
CA TRP A 35 -10.73 20.73 6.95
C TRP A 35 -10.44 19.23 6.78
N ILE A 36 -9.61 18.69 7.66
CA ILE A 36 -9.12 17.31 7.60
C ILE A 36 -10.04 16.40 8.42
N ALA A 37 -10.56 15.34 7.80
CA ALA A 37 -11.47 14.37 8.44
C ALA A 37 -10.94 13.90 9.81
N SER A 38 -11.79 13.81 10.82
CA SER A 38 -11.45 13.20 12.11
C SER A 38 -10.99 11.74 11.94
N ASP A 39 -10.29 11.19 12.94
CA ASP A 39 -9.76 9.83 12.87
C ASP A 39 -10.85 8.78 12.73
N ASP A 40 -11.98 8.96 13.39
CA ASP A 40 -13.11 8.03 13.29
C ASP A 40 -13.69 8.01 11.87
N VAL A 41 -13.86 9.20 11.25
CA VAL A 41 -14.34 9.31 9.87
C VAL A 41 -13.33 8.70 8.89
N ALA A 42 -12.04 8.97 9.08
CA ALA A 42 -10.98 8.42 8.22
C ALA A 42 -10.90 6.88 8.33
N LYS A 43 -10.90 6.34 9.56
CA LYS A 43 -10.80 4.91 9.85
C LYS A 43 -12.05 4.13 9.48
N MET A 44 -13.22 4.77 9.49
CA MET A 44 -14.46 4.18 8.96
C MET A 44 -14.38 3.95 7.45
N LYS A 45 -13.71 4.85 6.71
CA LYS A 45 -13.44 4.66 5.27
C LYS A 45 -12.37 3.59 5.03
N ASP A 46 -11.26 3.66 5.76
CA ASP A 46 -10.18 2.69 5.69
C ASP A 46 -9.38 2.67 7.01
N LYS A 47 -9.33 1.52 7.67
CA LYS A 47 -8.68 1.36 8.98
C LYS A 47 -7.18 1.68 8.96
N ARG A 48 -6.54 1.67 7.78
CA ARG A 48 -5.11 1.97 7.57
C ARG A 48 -4.82 3.46 7.43
N CYS A 49 -5.85 4.33 7.46
CA CYS A 49 -5.64 5.78 7.45
C CYS A 49 -4.78 6.19 8.66
N TRP A 50 -3.87 7.13 8.42
CA TRP A 50 -3.09 7.73 9.49
C TRP A 50 -3.97 8.53 10.45
N ASP A 51 -3.46 8.76 11.67
CA ASP A 51 -4.10 9.70 12.59
C ASP A 51 -4.08 11.14 12.04
N TRP A 52 -4.93 11.98 12.60
CA TRP A 52 -5.16 13.34 12.15
C TRP A 52 -3.89 14.18 12.27
N SER A 53 -3.11 13.98 13.34
CA SER A 53 -1.87 14.72 13.57
C SER A 53 -0.86 14.47 12.47
N ARG A 54 -0.67 13.19 12.10
CA ARG A 54 0.20 12.78 11.00
C ARG A 54 -0.33 13.29 9.67
N ARG A 55 -1.62 13.13 9.37
CA ARG A 55 -2.22 13.64 8.12
C ARG A 55 -2.04 15.15 7.97
N ARG A 56 -2.31 15.93 9.02
CA ARG A 56 -2.07 17.38 9.03
C ARG A 56 -0.60 17.71 8.81
N SER A 57 0.31 17.04 9.52
CA SER A 57 1.75 17.30 9.38
C SER A 57 2.25 16.99 7.98
N GLU A 58 1.76 15.92 7.35
CA GLU A 58 2.20 15.50 6.01
C GLU A 58 1.62 16.43 4.93
N ILE A 59 0.38 16.88 5.07
CA ILE A 59 -0.18 17.91 4.19
C ILE A 59 0.57 19.23 4.32
N GLU A 60 0.92 19.66 5.52
CA GLU A 60 1.68 20.90 5.72
C GLU A 60 3.06 20.86 5.05
N LYS A 61 3.69 19.69 4.98
CA LYS A 61 4.99 19.49 4.31
C LYS A 61 4.91 19.70 2.79
N ILE A 62 3.82 19.27 2.15
CA ILE A 62 3.65 19.40 0.69
C ILE A 62 3.18 20.81 0.26
N ILE A 63 2.78 21.67 1.20
CA ILE A 63 2.46 23.07 0.90
C ILE A 63 3.75 23.87 0.76
N GLU A 64 3.82 24.64 -0.33
CA GLU A 64 4.94 25.55 -0.60
C GLU A 64 5.22 26.46 0.61
N PRO A 65 6.49 26.60 1.04
CA PRO A 65 6.85 27.35 2.25
C PRO A 65 6.26 28.77 2.32
N ASN A 66 6.23 29.49 1.19
CA ASN A 66 5.73 30.85 1.11
C ASN A 66 4.20 30.95 1.24
N SER A 67 3.48 29.85 1.00
CA SER A 67 2.02 29.81 1.08
C SER A 67 1.49 29.33 2.43
N ARG A 68 2.34 28.75 3.30
CA ARG A 68 1.92 28.19 4.60
C ARG A 68 1.24 29.21 5.51
N GLY A 69 1.67 30.48 5.48
CA GLY A 69 1.04 31.55 6.25
C GLY A 69 -0.39 31.90 5.82
N ARG A 70 -0.85 31.41 4.67
CA ARG A 70 -2.21 31.58 4.13
C ARG A 70 -3.10 30.36 4.34
N VAL A 71 -2.62 29.36 5.09
CA VAL A 71 -3.35 28.10 5.30
C VAL A 71 -3.61 27.90 6.78
N SER A 72 -4.82 27.46 7.12
CA SER A 72 -5.16 26.97 8.45
C SER A 72 -5.78 25.58 8.37
N PHE A 73 -5.62 24.79 9.43
CA PHE A 73 -6.13 23.43 9.51
C PHE A 73 -7.17 23.32 10.63
N ASP A 74 -8.23 22.57 10.39
CA ASP A 74 -9.23 22.23 11.40
C ASP A 74 -9.78 20.81 11.16
N VAL A 75 -10.55 20.29 12.10
CA VAL A 75 -11.07 18.93 12.10
C VAL A 75 -12.44 18.87 11.44
N LEU A 76 -12.59 17.98 10.46
CA LEU A 76 -13.85 17.70 9.79
C LEU A 76 -14.53 16.47 10.43
N HIS A 77 -15.59 16.71 11.20
CA HIS A 77 -16.32 15.64 11.91
C HIS A 77 -17.48 15.03 11.10
N ASP A 78 -17.94 15.70 10.05
CA ASP A 78 -19.06 15.27 9.22
C ASP A 78 -18.83 15.68 7.74
N SER A 79 -19.80 15.40 6.85
CA SER A 79 -19.66 15.65 5.41
C SER A 79 -19.71 17.14 5.00
N PHE A 80 -20.10 18.04 5.90
CA PHE A 80 -20.34 19.46 5.60
C PHE A 80 -19.36 20.40 6.31
N GLY A 81 -18.91 20.03 7.51
CA GLY A 81 -18.06 20.85 8.35
C GLY A 81 -18.68 22.23 8.63
N PRO A 82 -17.90 23.32 8.59
CA PRO A 82 -18.45 24.65 8.82
C PRO A 82 -19.17 25.20 7.59
N ALA A 83 -19.08 24.56 6.42
CA ALA A 83 -19.35 25.19 5.14
C ALA A 83 -20.79 25.70 5.00
N THR A 84 -21.75 25.03 5.65
CA THR A 84 -23.17 25.42 5.66
C THR A 84 -23.47 26.66 6.49
N LYS A 85 -22.57 27.05 7.41
CA LYS A 85 -22.76 28.13 8.40
C LYS A 85 -21.61 29.13 8.48
N HIS A 86 -20.52 28.92 7.73
CA HIS A 86 -19.34 29.78 7.76
C HIS A 86 -19.63 31.12 7.07
N ALA A 87 -19.88 32.16 7.87
CA ALA A 87 -20.30 33.49 7.38
C ALA A 87 -19.21 34.23 6.60
N ASN A 88 -17.94 33.99 6.94
CA ASN A 88 -16.80 34.69 6.33
C ASN A 88 -16.17 33.94 5.15
N ALA A 89 -16.72 32.79 4.76
CA ALA A 89 -16.23 32.01 3.62
C ALA A 89 -16.95 32.49 2.35
N ASP A 90 -16.20 32.61 1.27
CA ASP A 90 -16.71 33.06 -0.02
C ASP A 90 -16.43 32.08 -1.17
N ALA A 91 -15.62 31.04 -0.94
CA ALA A 91 -15.41 29.95 -1.89
C ALA A 91 -15.35 28.56 -1.22
N ILE A 92 -15.69 27.53 -1.98
CA ILE A 92 -15.50 26.11 -1.63
C ILE A 92 -14.79 25.40 -2.77
N ILE A 93 -13.73 24.65 -2.44
CA ILE A 93 -12.89 23.95 -3.40
C ILE A 93 -13.25 22.47 -3.37
N CYS A 94 -13.44 21.89 -4.55
CA CYS A 94 -13.81 20.50 -4.69
C CYS A 94 -13.23 19.91 -5.98
N THR A 95 -13.22 18.59 -6.07
CA THR A 95 -13.05 17.89 -7.35
C THR A 95 -14.40 17.51 -7.93
N ASN A 96 -14.44 17.04 -9.18
CA ASN A 96 -15.65 16.52 -9.81
C ASN A 96 -16.36 15.43 -8.96
N GLU A 97 -15.60 14.62 -8.20
CA GLU A 97 -16.15 13.60 -7.29
C GLU A 97 -16.97 14.23 -6.14
N THR A 98 -16.50 15.36 -5.62
CA THR A 98 -17.06 16.03 -4.43
C THR A 98 -17.97 17.21 -4.76
N LEU A 99 -18.15 17.53 -6.05
CA LEU A 99 -19.02 18.60 -6.53
C LEU A 99 -20.48 18.46 -6.04
N PRO A 100 -21.13 17.27 -6.08
CA PRO A 100 -22.48 17.12 -5.57
C PRO A 100 -22.62 17.49 -4.08
N GLY A 101 -21.57 17.25 -3.28
CA GLY A 101 -21.54 17.67 -1.87
C GLY A 101 -21.47 19.19 -1.71
N CYS A 102 -20.79 19.88 -2.62
CA CYS A 102 -20.71 21.35 -2.62
C CYS A 102 -22.02 21.99 -3.08
N GLU A 103 -22.71 21.38 -4.05
CA GLU A 103 -24.05 21.80 -4.47
C GLU A 103 -25.04 21.67 -3.31
N GLU A 104 -24.98 20.56 -2.56
CA GLU A 104 -25.78 20.35 -1.36
C GLU A 104 -25.50 21.41 -0.29
N ILE A 105 -24.22 21.71 -0.02
CA ILE A 105 -23.82 22.79 0.90
C ILE A 105 -24.46 24.12 0.48
N ASN A 106 -24.39 24.47 -0.80
CA ASN A 106 -24.97 25.71 -1.30
C ASN A 106 -26.50 25.75 -1.21
N ARG A 107 -27.19 24.60 -1.40
CA ARG A 107 -28.63 24.49 -1.15
C ARG A 107 -28.97 24.82 0.31
N ILE A 108 -28.29 24.17 1.26
CA ILE A 108 -28.49 24.39 2.70
C ILE A 108 -28.19 25.85 3.08
N ARG A 109 -27.14 26.45 2.50
CA ARG A 109 -26.83 27.87 2.72
C ARG A 109 -27.96 28.79 2.28
N ILE A 110 -28.52 28.56 1.09
CA ILE A 110 -29.65 29.35 0.57
C ILE A 110 -30.88 29.20 1.45
N GLU A 111 -31.20 27.97 1.89
CA GLU A 111 -32.30 27.71 2.84
C GLU A 111 -32.12 28.46 4.16
N ASN A 112 -30.87 28.58 4.62
CA ASN A 112 -30.48 29.35 5.81
C ASN A 112 -30.25 30.85 5.54
N GLN A 113 -30.70 31.36 4.38
CA GLN A 113 -30.56 32.78 3.98
C GLN A 113 -29.11 33.29 3.92
N MET A 114 -28.16 32.38 3.70
CA MET A 114 -26.74 32.69 3.51
C MET A 114 -26.42 32.80 2.03
N LYS A 115 -25.43 33.65 1.70
CA LYS A 115 -24.88 33.73 0.35
C LYS A 115 -24.24 32.38 -0.04
N PRO A 116 -24.52 31.82 -1.23
CA PRO A 116 -23.81 30.63 -1.71
C PRO A 116 -22.31 30.92 -1.82
N LEU A 117 -21.51 29.87 -1.61
CA LEU A 117 -20.07 29.87 -1.86
C LEU A 117 -19.82 29.74 -3.36
N GLU A 118 -18.81 30.43 -3.87
CA GLU A 118 -18.31 30.13 -5.21
C GLU A 118 -17.68 28.73 -5.21
N THR A 119 -18.18 27.83 -6.06
CA THR A 119 -17.60 26.49 -6.19
C THR A 119 -16.46 26.49 -7.20
N ILE A 120 -15.25 26.20 -6.73
CA ILE A 120 -14.06 26.08 -7.55
C ILE A 120 -13.79 24.59 -7.76
N VAL A 121 -14.00 24.11 -8.98
CA VAL A 121 -13.78 22.70 -9.34
C VAL A 121 -12.36 22.54 -9.87
N VAL A 122 -11.60 21.66 -9.21
CA VAL A 122 -10.23 21.30 -9.56
C VAL A 122 -10.21 19.88 -10.12
N GLU A 123 -9.54 19.71 -11.26
CA GLU A 123 -9.34 18.39 -11.85
C GLU A 123 -8.36 17.55 -11.01
N HIS A 124 -8.61 16.25 -10.94
CA HIS A 124 -7.68 15.33 -10.28
C HIS A 124 -6.38 15.20 -11.07
N ALA A 125 -5.26 15.22 -10.34
CA ALA A 125 -3.98 14.78 -10.88
C ALA A 125 -4.05 13.29 -11.28
N ARG A 126 -3.41 12.96 -12.39
CA ARG A 126 -3.42 11.60 -12.96
C ARG A 126 -1.99 11.08 -13.08
N GLY A 127 -1.82 9.79 -12.79
CA GLY A 127 -0.55 9.09 -12.98
C GLY A 127 -0.31 8.71 -14.44
N PRO A 128 0.81 8.03 -14.73
CA PRO A 128 1.19 7.61 -16.08
C PRO A 128 0.16 6.68 -16.75
N ASP A 129 -0.62 5.96 -15.96
CA ASP A 129 -1.69 5.07 -16.43
C ASP A 129 -3.02 5.79 -16.69
N GLY A 130 -3.04 7.12 -16.62
CA GLY A 130 -4.23 7.95 -16.81
C GLY A 130 -5.25 7.86 -15.67
N GLN A 131 -5.00 7.05 -14.63
CA GLN A 131 -5.87 6.95 -13.47
C GLN A 131 -5.54 8.03 -12.45
N VAL A 132 -6.53 8.38 -11.60
CA VAL A 132 -6.37 9.40 -10.56
C VAL A 132 -5.30 8.99 -9.55
N ILE A 133 -4.45 9.93 -9.17
CA ILE A 133 -3.53 9.79 -8.02
C ILE A 133 -4.37 9.93 -6.75
N SER A 134 -4.40 8.88 -5.93
CA SER A 134 -5.23 8.85 -4.72
C SER A 134 -4.58 8.09 -3.58
N SER A 135 -4.90 8.48 -2.34
CA SER A 135 -4.46 7.81 -1.11
C SER A 135 -4.78 6.30 -1.11
N SER A 136 -5.91 5.91 -1.70
CA SER A 136 -6.31 4.50 -1.79
C SER A 136 -5.29 3.69 -2.61
N ARG A 137 -4.87 4.21 -3.75
CA ARG A 137 -3.88 3.56 -4.61
C ARG A 137 -2.50 3.45 -3.95
N ILE A 138 -2.11 4.47 -3.18
CA ILE A 138 -0.87 4.45 -2.39
C ILE A 138 -0.97 3.42 -1.26
N ARG A 139 -2.06 3.40 -0.48
CA ARG A 139 -2.28 2.39 0.57
C ARG A 139 -2.32 0.97 0.01
N ASN A 140 -2.90 0.80 -1.17
CA ASN A 140 -2.92 -0.48 -1.88
C ASN A 140 -1.59 -0.80 -2.57
N GLY A 141 -0.60 0.10 -2.49
CA GLY A 141 0.75 -0.15 -2.95
C GLY A 141 0.90 -0.22 -4.48
N THR A 142 -0.04 0.40 -5.21
CA THR A 142 -0.03 0.42 -6.68
C THR A 142 0.79 1.57 -7.25
N ILE A 143 0.79 2.71 -6.58
CA ILE A 143 1.57 3.91 -6.92
C ILE A 143 2.29 4.47 -5.70
N ASP A 144 3.35 5.23 -5.94
CA ASP A 144 4.02 6.05 -4.94
C ASP A 144 3.30 7.40 -4.71
N GLN A 145 3.91 8.31 -3.94
CA GLN A 145 3.34 9.62 -3.63
C GLN A 145 3.35 10.61 -4.80
N SER A 146 4.19 10.38 -5.82
CA SER A 146 4.23 11.18 -7.05
C SER A 146 3.19 10.72 -8.07
N GLY A 147 2.71 9.48 -7.94
CA GLY A 147 1.76 8.86 -8.85
C GLY A 147 2.38 7.81 -9.78
N GLU A 148 3.68 7.55 -9.65
CA GLU A 148 4.40 6.54 -10.42
C GLU A 148 4.02 5.13 -9.98
N LEU A 149 3.90 4.23 -10.94
CA LEU A 149 3.55 2.83 -10.69
C LEU A 149 4.75 2.05 -10.16
N PHE A 150 4.52 1.22 -9.14
CA PHE A 150 5.57 0.27 -8.71
C PHE A 150 5.78 -0.87 -9.71
N VAL A 151 4.73 -1.23 -10.47
CA VAL A 151 4.77 -2.26 -11.50
C VAL A 151 4.10 -1.76 -12.78
N HIS A 152 4.83 -1.86 -13.88
CA HIS A 152 4.37 -1.59 -15.23
C HIS A 152 4.09 -2.89 -15.97
N GLU A 153 3.17 -2.87 -16.94
CA GLU A 153 2.88 -4.03 -17.79
C GLU A 153 4.10 -4.57 -18.52
N SER A 154 5.06 -3.69 -18.87
CA SER A 154 6.31 -4.07 -19.52
C SER A 154 7.23 -4.94 -18.66
N ASP A 155 7.14 -4.85 -17.34
CA ASP A 155 8.11 -5.49 -16.44
C ASP A 155 8.05 -7.02 -16.51
N PHE A 156 6.87 -7.57 -16.85
CA PHE A 156 6.61 -9.01 -16.91
C PHE A 156 6.12 -9.47 -18.29
N LYS A 157 6.49 -8.76 -19.36
CA LYS A 157 6.26 -9.21 -20.75
C LYS A 157 7.06 -10.46 -21.13
N GLY A 158 8.07 -10.80 -20.32
CA GLY A 158 8.90 -12.00 -20.46
C GLY A 158 9.52 -12.36 -19.13
N THR A 159 10.26 -13.47 -19.11
CA THR A 159 10.96 -13.92 -17.91
C THR A 159 12.15 -13.04 -17.61
N LYS A 160 12.25 -12.56 -16.36
CA LYS A 160 13.43 -11.86 -15.85
C LYS A 160 14.38 -12.85 -15.19
N ILE A 161 15.68 -12.66 -15.39
CA ILE A 161 16.74 -13.49 -14.84
C ILE A 161 17.59 -12.72 -13.85
N LEU A 162 18.03 -13.43 -12.82
CA LEU A 162 18.93 -12.91 -11.79
C LEU A 162 20.27 -12.49 -12.42
N THR A 163 20.71 -11.27 -12.11
CA THR A 163 22.03 -10.76 -12.50
C THR A 163 22.98 -10.84 -11.31
N SER A 164 24.29 -10.85 -11.57
CA SER A 164 25.29 -10.83 -10.49
C SER A 164 25.19 -9.59 -9.59
N GLU A 165 24.67 -8.48 -10.12
CA GLU A 165 24.36 -7.28 -9.34
C GLU A 165 23.24 -7.57 -8.33
N VAL A 166 22.13 -8.15 -8.78
CA VAL A 166 21.01 -8.50 -7.92
C VAL A 166 21.41 -9.58 -6.90
N GLU A 167 22.22 -10.57 -7.28
CA GLU A 167 22.78 -11.54 -6.32
C GLU A 167 23.52 -10.85 -5.17
N LEU A 168 24.28 -9.78 -5.45
CA LEU A 168 24.96 -9.01 -4.42
C LEU A 168 23.99 -8.22 -3.55
N MET A 169 22.94 -7.64 -4.14
CA MET A 169 21.88 -6.93 -3.41
C MET A 169 21.16 -7.86 -2.42
N LEU A 170 20.93 -9.12 -2.80
CA LEU A 170 20.20 -10.11 -1.99
C LEU A 170 21.04 -10.80 -0.89
N LYS A 171 22.36 -10.57 -0.83
CA LYS A 171 23.21 -11.16 0.23
C LYS A 171 22.88 -10.67 1.63
N THR A 172 22.37 -9.45 1.73
CA THR A 172 21.96 -8.87 3.02
C THR A 172 20.47 -9.15 3.21
N PRO A 173 20.06 -9.80 4.32
CA PRO A 173 18.65 -10.06 4.59
C PRO A 173 17.85 -8.76 4.52
N PHE A 174 16.83 -8.76 3.68
CA PHE A 174 15.95 -7.63 3.48
C PHE A 174 14.87 -7.62 4.56
N GLY A 175 15.25 -7.30 5.81
CA GLY A 175 14.31 -7.26 6.93
C GLY A 175 14.94 -7.51 8.28
N ILE A 176 14.08 -7.76 9.28
CA ILE A 176 14.48 -8.06 10.65
C ILE A 176 14.63 -9.58 10.76
N LEU A 177 15.84 -10.04 11.08
CA LEU A 177 16.12 -11.45 11.34
C LEU A 177 15.68 -11.82 12.76
N HIS A 178 14.85 -12.86 12.86
CA HIS A 178 14.45 -13.48 14.11
C HIS A 178 15.15 -14.82 14.24
N GLU A 179 16.11 -14.91 15.15
CA GLU A 179 16.92 -16.11 15.32
C GLU A 179 16.20 -17.20 16.13
N GLY A 180 16.44 -18.45 15.74
CA GLY A 180 15.98 -19.65 16.42
C GLY A 180 16.81 -20.88 16.04
N PRO A 181 16.76 -21.95 16.84
CA PRO A 181 17.50 -23.18 16.56
C PRO A 181 16.96 -23.87 15.29
N GLU A 182 17.85 -24.44 14.47
CA GLU A 182 17.43 -25.20 13.27
C GLU A 182 16.47 -26.37 13.61
N SER A 183 16.56 -26.91 14.82
CA SER A 183 15.70 -27.98 15.29
C SER A 183 14.27 -27.53 15.64
N ASP A 184 14.05 -26.24 15.87
CA ASP A 184 12.74 -25.68 16.25
C ASP A 184 12.53 -24.28 15.67
N HIS A 185 11.95 -24.25 14.47
CA HIS A 185 11.57 -23.02 13.76
C HIS A 185 10.45 -22.25 14.48
N GLY A 186 9.72 -22.89 15.41
CA GLY A 186 8.63 -22.27 16.17
C GLY A 186 9.10 -21.11 17.04
N VAL A 187 10.34 -21.18 17.56
CA VAL A 187 10.93 -20.10 18.37
C VAL A 187 11.12 -18.82 17.54
N ALA A 188 11.70 -18.94 16.35
CA ALA A 188 11.93 -17.81 15.45
C ALA A 188 10.61 -17.21 14.98
N LEU A 189 9.64 -18.05 14.61
CA LEU A 189 8.31 -17.62 14.16
C LEU A 189 7.50 -16.96 15.27
N THR A 190 7.60 -17.44 16.52
CA THR A 190 6.92 -16.81 17.66
C THR A 190 7.43 -15.38 17.88
N LYS A 191 8.75 -15.17 17.83
CA LYS A 191 9.34 -13.83 17.91
C LYS A 191 8.90 -12.94 16.75
N ALA A 192 8.89 -13.49 15.53
CA ALA A 192 8.41 -12.79 14.34
C ALA A 192 6.95 -12.33 14.54
N LEU A 193 6.04 -13.22 14.94
CA LEU A 193 4.64 -12.91 15.18
C LEU A 193 4.43 -11.88 16.30
N GLN A 194 5.23 -11.93 17.37
CA GLN A 194 5.19 -10.94 18.45
C GLN A 194 5.62 -9.53 18.00
N SER A 195 6.46 -9.44 16.96
CA SER A 195 6.92 -8.16 16.40
C SER A 195 5.92 -7.53 15.42
N ILE A 196 4.95 -8.29 14.92
CA ILE A 196 3.99 -7.84 13.92
C ILE A 196 2.83 -7.11 14.60
N GLN A 197 2.49 -5.92 14.09
CA GLN A 197 1.34 -5.18 14.56
C GLN A 197 0.04 -5.94 14.27
N SER A 198 -0.94 -5.86 15.17
CA SER A 198 -2.24 -6.47 14.96
C SER A 198 -2.92 -5.93 13.68
N ASN A 199 -3.52 -6.81 12.88
CA ASN A 199 -4.27 -6.54 11.64
C ASN A 199 -3.46 -6.35 10.35
N LEU A 200 -2.15 -6.63 10.32
CA LEU A 200 -1.41 -6.67 9.06
C LEU A 200 -1.73 -7.96 8.29
N ASN A 201 -1.73 -7.90 6.95
CA ASN A 201 -1.76 -9.11 6.14
C ASN A 201 -0.44 -9.85 6.33
N ILE A 202 -0.50 -11.16 6.61
CA ILE A 202 0.68 -12.01 6.81
C ILE A 202 0.90 -12.85 5.56
N ILE A 203 2.06 -12.67 4.94
CA ILE A 203 2.49 -13.41 3.76
C ILE A 203 3.66 -14.29 4.17
N ALA A 204 3.59 -15.58 3.89
CA ALA A 204 4.60 -16.56 4.25
C ALA A 204 5.21 -17.19 3.01
N VAL A 205 6.54 -17.23 2.94
CA VAL A 205 7.30 -17.79 1.84
C VAL A 205 8.20 -18.90 2.36
N GLY A 206 8.11 -20.06 1.71
CA GLY A 206 8.87 -21.26 2.00
C GLY A 206 8.14 -22.23 2.91
N ASP A 207 8.27 -23.52 2.60
CA ASP A 207 7.50 -24.59 3.21
C ASP A 207 7.63 -24.66 4.73
N VAL A 208 8.85 -24.49 5.26
CA VAL A 208 9.12 -24.51 6.71
C VAL A 208 8.42 -23.36 7.42
N THR A 209 8.45 -22.17 6.83
CA THR A 209 7.80 -20.97 7.35
C THR A 209 6.29 -21.18 7.39
N VAL A 210 5.71 -21.66 6.29
CA VAL A 210 4.26 -21.91 6.15
C VAL A 210 3.80 -22.96 7.15
N LEU A 211 4.46 -24.12 7.21
CA LEU A 211 4.10 -25.18 8.14
C LEU A 211 4.24 -24.72 9.61
N GLY A 212 5.31 -23.99 9.92
CA GLY A 212 5.54 -23.47 11.26
C GLY A 212 4.44 -22.51 11.72
N LEU A 213 4.00 -21.59 10.85
CA LEU A 213 2.89 -20.69 11.15
C LEU A 213 1.58 -21.46 11.39
N LEU A 214 1.27 -22.45 10.54
CA LEU A 214 0.09 -23.29 10.73
C LEU A 214 0.12 -24.06 12.06
N LYS A 215 1.27 -24.57 12.48
CA LYS A 215 1.46 -25.21 13.80
C LYS A 215 1.24 -24.25 14.96
N LEU A 216 1.54 -22.96 14.77
CA LEU A 216 1.24 -21.89 15.73
C LEU A 216 -0.20 -21.36 15.61
N SER A 217 -1.09 -22.05 14.89
CA SER A 217 -2.48 -21.65 14.63
C SER A 217 -2.61 -20.29 13.91
N CYS A 218 -1.57 -19.87 13.19
CA CYS A 218 -1.57 -18.70 12.33
C CYS A 218 -1.67 -19.15 10.87
N VAL A 219 -2.79 -18.89 10.21
CA VAL A 219 -2.94 -19.17 8.77
C VAL A 219 -2.53 -17.91 7.99
N PRO A 220 -1.45 -17.94 7.19
CA PRO A 220 -1.07 -16.81 6.35
C PRO A 220 -2.21 -16.41 5.40
N ASP A 221 -2.28 -15.13 5.07
CA ASP A 221 -3.22 -14.62 4.06
C ASP A 221 -2.77 -14.99 2.65
N ILE A 222 -1.45 -15.03 2.43
CA ILE A 222 -0.85 -15.63 1.24
C ILE A 222 0.30 -16.54 1.69
N ALA A 223 0.30 -17.78 1.21
CA ALA A 223 1.39 -18.73 1.43
C ALA A 223 1.99 -19.14 0.09
N LEU A 224 3.32 -19.22 0.02
CA LEU A 224 4.06 -19.72 -1.13
C LEU A 224 4.95 -20.88 -0.69
N ILE A 225 4.87 -22.00 -1.41
CA ILE A 225 5.63 -23.23 -1.15
C ILE A 225 6.16 -23.79 -2.47
N ASP A 226 7.32 -24.43 -2.48
CA ASP A 226 7.87 -25.11 -3.67
C ASP A 226 7.97 -26.64 -3.49
N GLY A 227 7.69 -27.14 -2.28
CA GLY A 227 7.81 -28.56 -1.95
C GLY A 227 9.25 -29.02 -1.72
N MET A 228 10.21 -28.10 -1.69
CA MET A 228 11.61 -28.35 -1.46
C MET A 228 12.09 -27.63 -0.20
N THR A 229 13.13 -28.18 0.43
CA THR A 229 13.93 -27.44 1.42
C THR A 229 15.39 -27.79 1.21
N LYS A 230 16.27 -26.78 1.23
CA LYS A 230 17.72 -26.97 0.96
C LYS A 230 17.96 -27.82 -0.31
N ARG A 231 17.19 -27.57 -1.40
CA ARG A 231 17.26 -28.25 -2.71
C ARG A 231 16.94 -29.76 -2.72
N HIS A 232 16.24 -30.27 -1.71
CA HIS A 232 15.74 -31.64 -1.66
C HIS A 232 14.23 -31.64 -1.41
N GLU A 233 13.50 -32.64 -1.92
CA GLU A 233 12.07 -32.83 -1.60
C GLU A 233 11.89 -32.81 -0.08
N TRP A 234 10.98 -31.97 0.40
CA TRP A 234 10.70 -31.89 1.83
C TRP A 234 9.53 -32.82 2.17
N PRO A 235 9.75 -33.93 2.91
CA PRO A 235 8.70 -34.90 3.19
C PRO A 235 7.51 -34.28 3.95
N ASP A 236 7.81 -33.26 4.75
CA ASP A 236 6.87 -32.55 5.61
C ASP A 236 6.01 -31.53 4.85
N THR A 237 6.26 -31.24 3.57
CA THR A 237 5.34 -30.43 2.74
C THR A 237 3.93 -31.04 2.74
N LYS A 238 3.84 -32.38 2.83
CA LYS A 238 2.55 -33.09 2.92
C LYS A 238 1.78 -32.79 4.21
N LEU A 239 2.43 -32.23 5.23
CA LEU A 239 1.80 -31.81 6.49
C LEU A 239 1.14 -30.42 6.39
N ILE A 240 1.38 -29.68 5.30
CA ILE A 240 0.72 -28.40 5.07
C ILE A 240 -0.75 -28.68 4.73
N ASP A 241 -1.63 -28.36 5.68
CA ASP A 241 -3.07 -28.52 5.54
C ASP A 241 -3.62 -27.49 4.53
N ARG A 242 -3.73 -27.94 3.26
CA ARG A 242 -4.22 -27.14 2.15
C ARG A 242 -5.68 -26.69 2.32
N SER A 243 -6.46 -27.38 3.16
CA SER A 243 -7.87 -27.04 3.42
C SER A 243 -8.05 -25.75 4.23
N LYS A 244 -6.96 -25.22 4.80
CA LYS A 244 -6.93 -23.91 5.49
C LYS A 244 -6.95 -22.72 4.55
N PHE A 245 -6.77 -22.93 3.24
CA PHE A 245 -6.74 -21.88 2.23
C PHE A 245 -7.95 -21.98 1.32
N ASP A 246 -8.52 -20.82 0.99
CA ASP A 246 -9.71 -20.72 0.14
C ASP A 246 -9.37 -20.92 -1.34
N ILE A 247 -8.17 -20.48 -1.74
CA ILE A 247 -7.68 -20.53 -3.11
C ILE A 247 -6.35 -21.28 -3.14
N ILE A 248 -6.25 -22.27 -4.02
CA ILE A 248 -5.00 -22.97 -4.30
C ILE A 248 -4.67 -22.77 -5.77
N SER A 249 -3.45 -22.32 -6.05
CA SER A 249 -2.96 -22.03 -7.40
C SER A 249 -1.56 -22.57 -7.59
N THR A 250 -1.14 -22.73 -8.84
CA THR A 250 0.19 -23.23 -9.21
C THR A 250 0.89 -22.23 -10.12
N ALA A 251 2.19 -22.01 -9.91
CA ALA A 251 3.02 -21.16 -10.77
C ALA A 251 4.33 -21.87 -11.11
N HIS A 252 4.74 -21.85 -12.37
CA HIS A 252 6.07 -22.32 -12.76
C HIS A 252 7.09 -21.19 -12.64
N ASN A 253 8.17 -21.39 -11.89
CA ASN A 253 9.23 -20.42 -11.74
C ASN A 253 10.60 -21.08 -11.59
N PRO A 254 11.39 -21.25 -12.68
CA PRO A 254 12.71 -21.85 -12.58
C PRO A 254 13.67 -21.08 -11.67
N ALA A 255 14.73 -21.78 -11.24
CA ALA A 255 15.75 -21.23 -10.35
C ALA A 255 16.35 -19.92 -10.88
N GLY A 256 16.48 -18.93 -9.99
CA GLY A 256 17.03 -17.61 -10.32
C GLY A 256 16.22 -16.80 -11.35
N LYS A 257 14.93 -17.10 -11.53
CA LYS A 257 14.05 -16.39 -12.47
C LYS A 257 12.84 -15.76 -11.79
N LEU A 258 12.25 -14.79 -12.47
CA LEU A 258 10.91 -14.27 -12.21
C LEU A 258 10.09 -14.41 -13.50
N THR A 259 9.21 -15.41 -13.54
CA THR A 259 8.34 -15.67 -14.69
C THR A 259 7.08 -14.79 -14.67
N PRO A 260 6.48 -14.51 -15.85
CA PRO A 260 5.16 -13.89 -15.93
C PRO A 260 4.08 -14.68 -15.20
N GLN A 261 4.20 -16.02 -15.16
CA GLN A 261 3.25 -16.88 -14.47
C GLN A 261 3.32 -16.70 -12.95
N LEU A 262 4.53 -16.64 -12.35
CA LEU A 262 4.67 -16.35 -10.93
C LEU A 262 4.08 -14.98 -10.59
N PHE A 263 4.38 -13.97 -11.42
CA PHE A 263 3.85 -12.62 -11.25
C PHE A 263 2.31 -12.59 -11.25
N GLU A 264 1.66 -13.15 -12.27
CA GLU A 264 0.19 -13.13 -12.37
C GLU A 264 -0.46 -13.95 -11.24
N THR A 265 0.13 -15.07 -10.84
CA THR A 265 -0.38 -15.86 -9.71
C THR A 265 -0.26 -15.09 -8.39
N CYS A 266 0.86 -14.41 -8.12
CA CYS A 266 1.01 -13.53 -6.97
C CYS A 266 0.01 -12.36 -7.00
N LYS A 267 -0.18 -11.73 -8.16
CA LYS A 267 -1.12 -10.63 -8.36
C LYS A 267 -2.56 -11.07 -8.06
N ASN A 268 -2.96 -12.25 -8.52
CA ASN A 268 -4.27 -12.81 -8.23
C ASN A 268 -4.45 -13.09 -6.72
N ALA A 269 -3.44 -13.65 -6.06
CA ALA A 269 -3.47 -13.87 -4.60
C ALA A 269 -3.59 -12.54 -3.82
N VAL A 270 -2.88 -11.50 -4.24
CA VAL A 270 -2.98 -10.16 -3.63
C VAL A 270 -4.36 -9.54 -3.86
N ASN A 271 -4.93 -9.68 -5.05
CA ASN A 271 -6.28 -9.18 -5.34
C ASN A 271 -7.35 -9.86 -4.45
N SER A 272 -7.16 -11.14 -4.12
CA SER A 272 -8.05 -11.90 -3.23
C SER A 272 -8.04 -11.42 -1.77
N LEU A 273 -7.02 -10.68 -1.34
CA LEU A 273 -7.00 -10.03 -0.01
C LEU A 273 -8.17 -9.07 0.18
N ASN A 274 -8.64 -8.41 -0.88
CA ASN A 274 -9.80 -7.52 -0.83
C ASN A 274 -11.09 -8.25 -0.43
N GLN A 275 -11.17 -9.55 -0.74
CA GLN A 275 -12.29 -10.43 -0.38
C GLN A 275 -12.01 -11.19 0.92
N ARG A 276 -10.88 -10.93 1.59
CA ARG A 276 -10.39 -11.66 2.78
C ARG A 276 -10.21 -13.16 2.55
N LEU A 277 -9.93 -13.55 1.31
CA LEU A 277 -9.66 -14.94 0.95
C LEU A 277 -8.18 -15.23 1.13
N LYS A 278 -7.88 -16.38 1.73
CA LYS A 278 -6.51 -16.86 1.96
C LYS A 278 -6.06 -17.71 0.78
N SER A 279 -4.86 -17.45 0.28
CA SER A 279 -4.34 -18.09 -0.92
C SER A 279 -3.09 -18.93 -0.63
N LEU A 280 -3.02 -20.11 -1.21
CA LEU A 280 -1.81 -20.93 -1.29
C LEU A 280 -1.34 -20.98 -2.75
N ILE A 281 -0.09 -20.62 -2.98
CA ILE A 281 0.60 -20.73 -4.26
C ILE A 281 1.62 -21.86 -4.14
N VAL A 282 1.47 -22.89 -4.99
CA VAL A 282 2.45 -23.96 -5.15
C VAL A 282 3.35 -23.60 -6.33
N VAL A 283 4.64 -23.40 -6.06
CA VAL A 283 5.63 -23.01 -7.06
C VAL A 283 6.32 -24.26 -7.59
N GLU A 284 6.20 -24.51 -8.89
CA GLU A 284 7.00 -25.51 -9.59
C GLU A 284 8.35 -24.89 -9.98
N GLY A 285 9.33 -25.00 -9.09
CA GLY A 285 10.67 -24.41 -9.25
C GLY A 285 11.18 -23.80 -7.95
N GLU A 286 11.61 -22.53 -7.96
CA GLU A 286 12.07 -21.79 -6.77
C GLU A 286 11.15 -20.60 -6.45
N GLU A 287 10.82 -20.41 -5.17
CA GLU A 287 10.06 -19.29 -4.61
C GLU A 287 10.94 -18.18 -4.01
N ASP A 288 12.27 -18.36 -3.98
CA ASP A 288 13.24 -17.46 -3.33
C ASP A 288 13.13 -15.98 -3.75
N LEU A 289 12.81 -15.72 -5.02
CA LEU A 289 12.65 -14.36 -5.56
C LEU A 289 11.22 -13.81 -5.42
N ALA A 290 10.25 -14.64 -5.02
CA ALA A 290 8.85 -14.22 -4.86
C ALA A 290 8.64 -13.06 -3.87
N PRO A 291 9.41 -12.92 -2.75
CA PRO A 291 9.30 -11.76 -1.87
C PRO A 291 9.43 -10.41 -2.59
N ILE A 292 10.28 -10.30 -3.62
CA ILE A 292 10.45 -9.06 -4.41
C ILE A 292 9.14 -8.71 -5.12
N VAL A 293 8.54 -9.69 -5.80
CA VAL A 293 7.27 -9.53 -6.52
C VAL A 293 6.13 -9.22 -5.56
N LEU A 294 6.09 -9.92 -4.42
CA LEU A 294 5.06 -9.72 -3.40
C LEU A 294 5.13 -8.32 -2.82
N HIS A 295 6.30 -7.83 -2.42
CA HIS A 295 6.42 -6.46 -1.89
C HIS A 295 5.97 -5.40 -2.90
N LEU A 296 6.26 -5.58 -4.19
CA LEU A 296 5.78 -4.67 -5.25
C LEU A 296 4.26 -4.67 -5.39
N LEU A 297 3.61 -5.82 -5.23
CA LEU A 297 2.16 -5.97 -5.41
C LEU A 297 1.35 -5.68 -4.14
N LEU A 298 1.91 -5.96 -2.96
CA LEU A 298 1.18 -5.95 -1.70
C LEU A 298 0.74 -4.54 -1.29
N PRO A 299 -0.41 -4.41 -0.61
CA PRO A 299 -0.73 -3.18 0.10
C PRO A 299 0.36 -2.79 1.09
N ILE A 300 0.52 -1.47 1.29
CA ILE A 300 1.35 -0.93 2.36
C ILE A 300 0.82 -1.44 3.70
N ASP A 301 1.74 -1.65 4.64
CA ASP A 301 1.47 -2.26 5.95
C ASP A 301 1.10 -3.76 5.85
N SER A 302 1.58 -4.47 4.83
CA SER A 302 1.60 -5.95 4.81
C SER A 302 2.95 -6.46 5.34
N VAL A 303 3.03 -7.69 5.84
CA VAL A 303 4.30 -8.29 6.27
C VAL A 303 4.60 -9.57 5.50
N VAL A 304 5.82 -9.67 4.97
CA VAL A 304 6.36 -10.88 4.35
C VAL A 304 7.30 -11.55 5.33
N ILE A 305 7.07 -12.84 5.56
CA ILE A 305 7.90 -13.72 6.41
C ILE A 305 8.51 -14.78 5.51
N TYR A 306 9.83 -14.90 5.54
CA TYR A 306 10.55 -15.91 4.75
C TYR A 306 11.69 -16.53 5.55
N GLY A 307 12.05 -17.76 5.19
CA GLY A 307 13.10 -18.51 5.87
C GLY A 307 14.50 -17.95 5.59
N GLN A 308 15.37 -17.96 6.60
CA GLN A 308 16.80 -17.72 6.44
C GLN A 308 17.57 -18.98 6.84
N PRO A 309 18.14 -19.72 5.87
CA PRO A 309 18.82 -20.98 6.13
C PRO A 309 19.86 -20.89 7.25
N GLY A 310 19.74 -21.77 8.25
CA GLY A 310 20.64 -21.90 9.39
C GLY A 310 20.61 -20.74 10.39
N LYS A 311 19.69 -19.78 10.25
CA LYS A 311 19.59 -18.62 11.15
C LYS A 311 18.21 -18.44 11.77
N GLY A 312 17.13 -18.69 11.02
CA GLY A 312 15.76 -18.50 11.50
C GLY A 312 14.83 -17.99 10.41
N VAL A 313 14.05 -16.94 10.72
CA VAL A 313 13.11 -16.32 9.77
C VAL A 313 13.33 -14.81 9.70
N VAL A 314 13.06 -14.22 8.55
CA VAL A 314 13.12 -12.77 8.34
C VAL A 314 11.72 -12.23 8.17
N THR A 315 11.43 -11.10 8.80
CA THR A 315 10.20 -10.33 8.59
C THR A 315 10.52 -9.01 7.91
N ARG A 316 9.76 -8.65 6.88
CA ARG A 316 9.80 -7.32 6.26
C ARG A 316 8.40 -6.77 6.10
N VAL A 317 8.20 -5.54 6.60
CA VAL A 317 6.97 -4.79 6.37
C VAL A 317 7.06 -4.13 4.99
N THR A 318 5.99 -4.21 4.21
CA THR A 318 5.84 -3.49 2.94
C THR A 318 5.53 -2.03 3.24
N ASP A 319 6.55 -1.18 3.16
CA ASP A 319 6.45 0.28 3.12
C ASP A 319 6.93 0.83 1.76
N LEU A 320 6.93 2.17 1.60
CA LEU A 320 7.33 2.80 0.34
C LEU A 320 8.81 2.51 0.02
N GLU A 321 9.69 2.62 1.02
CA GLU A 321 11.12 2.32 0.87
C GLU A 321 11.34 0.86 0.43
N THR A 322 10.58 -0.08 0.99
CA THR A 322 10.60 -1.49 0.60
C THR A 322 10.23 -1.67 -0.85
N LYS A 323 9.16 -1.01 -1.31
CA LYS A 323 8.72 -1.09 -2.69
C LYS A 323 9.74 -0.47 -3.65
N GLU A 324 10.32 0.67 -3.31
CA GLU A 324 11.37 1.33 -4.08
C GLU A 324 12.61 0.43 -4.22
N ASN A 325 13.04 -0.22 -3.13
CA ASN A 325 14.14 -1.17 -3.15
C ASN A 325 13.83 -2.39 -4.04
N CYS A 326 12.63 -2.97 -3.92
CA CYS A 326 12.21 -4.09 -4.77
C CYS A 326 12.07 -3.67 -6.24
N ARG A 327 11.67 -2.42 -6.51
CA ARG A 327 11.61 -1.84 -7.86
C ARG A 327 13.00 -1.76 -8.47
N ALA A 328 13.97 -1.20 -7.73
CA ALA A 328 15.36 -1.13 -8.16
C ALA A 328 15.95 -2.52 -8.44
N ILE A 329 15.66 -3.51 -7.58
CA ILE A 329 16.05 -4.90 -7.83
C ILE A 329 15.46 -5.42 -9.15
N LEU A 330 14.16 -5.21 -9.39
CA LEU A 330 13.49 -5.66 -10.61
C LEU A 330 14.08 -5.01 -11.88
N GLU A 331 14.50 -3.75 -11.79
CA GLU A 331 15.14 -3.00 -12.87
C GLU A 331 16.56 -3.48 -13.17
N SER A 332 17.33 -3.88 -12.15
CA SER A 332 18.65 -4.50 -12.31
C SER A 332 18.61 -5.95 -12.83
N MET A 333 17.42 -6.55 -12.97
CA MET A 333 17.23 -7.85 -13.64
C MET A 333 17.07 -7.69 -15.16
N THR A 334 17.65 -8.61 -15.92
CA THR A 334 17.55 -8.62 -17.40
C THR A 334 16.47 -9.58 -17.89
N PHE A 335 15.94 -9.34 -19.10
CA PHE A 335 15.07 -10.32 -19.75
C PHE A 335 15.88 -11.51 -20.24
N GLU A 336 15.32 -12.71 -20.07
CA GLU A 336 15.83 -13.92 -20.71
C GLU A 336 15.82 -13.71 -22.24
N LYS A 337 16.98 -13.90 -22.87
CA LYS A 337 17.09 -13.85 -24.33
C LYS A 337 16.28 -15.01 -24.91
N SER A 338 15.38 -14.68 -25.83
CA SER A 338 14.57 -15.65 -26.58
C SER A 338 15.41 -16.60 -27.42
#